data_AF-H1VK58-F1
#
_entry.id   AF-H1VK58-F1
#
_cell.length_a   1.000
_cell.length_b   1.000
_cell.length_c   1.000
_cell.angle_alpha   90.00
_cell.angle_beta   90.00
_cell.angle_gamma   90.00
#
_symmetry.space_group_name_H-M   'P 1'
#
loop_
_entity.id
_entity.type
_entity.pdbx_description
1 polymer ?
#
loop_
_entity_poly.entity_id
_entity_poly.type
_entity_poly.pdbx_seq_one_letter_code
_entity_poly.pdbx_strand_id
1 'polypeptide(L)'
;MAALLRFLRSIYNLDNLDTRFTNPSSVPYKTVVEARADPAQGKELPAKARARAQPSKWNTPEYWLYVVFIGGIVPYMFWIAYEVSRPSDPRYHNYERFLSDGWIPGRKIDVSDSQYHTFRQNLPFMAVLLLCHPLLRKLWNAVFPVPTDLDKRSVTEQGDARLEQRASFDYRFALFFLVALHGFSAMKVLAILYINYQIATRLPRRHVPAATWIFNICMLFANELCQGYKFAAIARHITPPPSGKNLLDEDPFLMRWGAWMDHHGGLMGRWEILFNITVLRLISFNLDYYFSLDQRSGSPLEKKQLDPANLSERDRLAMSAAPQDYSFRNYLAYAIYAPLYLVGPIMTYNDFISQLRHPPATIETYRTLRYAVRFLLALVAMEVILHYDYVCAISHAGIDWSTYSPAQLSLLSFFNLHIIWLKLLPPWRPFPASSGPPRRRPTPQRS
;
A
#
# COMPACT_ATOMS: atom_id res chain seq x y z
N MET A 1 11.81 -28.29 17.22
CA MET A 1 11.90 -27.02 18.00
C MET A 1 12.95 -26.04 17.44
N ALA A 2 14.22 -26.45 17.27
CA ALA A 2 15.29 -25.55 16.80
C ALA A 2 15.05 -24.91 15.41
N ALA A 3 14.50 -25.66 14.45
CA ALA A 3 14.17 -25.13 13.11
C ALA A 3 13.08 -24.05 13.16
N LEU A 4 12.04 -24.25 13.99
CA LEU A 4 10.97 -23.27 14.21
C LEU A 4 11.51 -21.99 14.85
N LEU A 5 12.33 -22.11 15.91
CA LEU A 5 12.95 -20.95 16.56
C LEU A 5 13.88 -20.18 15.60
N ARG A 6 14.65 -20.88 14.76
CA ARG A 6 15.45 -20.26 13.71
C ARG A 6 14.58 -19.52 12.70
N PHE A 7 13.47 -20.12 12.27
CA PHE A 7 12.52 -19.47 11.37
C PHE A 7 11.92 -18.21 12.00
N LEU A 8 11.39 -18.31 13.23
CA LEU A 8 10.80 -17.17 13.97
C LEU A 8 11.81 -16.03 14.16
N ARG A 9 13.04 -16.35 14.56
CA ARG A 9 14.11 -15.34 14.67
C ARG A 9 14.41 -14.70 13.32
N SER A 10 14.33 -15.49 12.25
CA SER A 10 14.60 -14.98 10.90
C SER A 10 13.53 -14.00 10.40
N ILE A 11 12.30 -14.05 10.92
CA ILE A 11 11.22 -13.12 10.55
C ILE A 11 11.63 -11.67 10.81
N TYR A 12 12.35 -11.41 11.90
CA TYR A 12 12.78 -10.07 12.33
C TYR A 12 14.28 -9.80 12.07
N ASN A 13 14.92 -10.55 11.18
CA ASN A 13 16.26 -10.16 10.71
C ASN A 13 16.20 -8.81 10.00
N LEU A 14 17.22 -7.96 10.18
CA LEU A 14 17.30 -6.59 9.64
C LEU A 14 16.96 -6.53 8.15
N ASP A 15 17.50 -7.45 7.35
CA ASP A 15 17.24 -7.50 5.92
C ASP A 15 15.79 -7.89 5.55
N ASN A 16 15.09 -8.61 6.42
CA ASN A 16 13.64 -8.85 6.28
C ASN A 16 12.80 -7.72 6.85
N LEU A 17 13.37 -6.84 7.68
CA LEU A 17 12.70 -5.62 8.12
C LEU A 17 12.66 -4.63 6.97
N ASP A 18 13.85 -4.28 6.46
CA ASP A 18 14.07 -3.41 5.33
C ASP A 18 15.50 -3.63 4.81
N THR A 19 15.66 -3.78 3.49
CA THR A 19 16.99 -3.97 2.87
C THR A 19 17.90 -2.77 3.08
N ARG A 20 17.31 -1.58 3.29
CA ARG A 20 18.03 -0.31 3.48
C ARG A 20 18.77 -0.24 4.81
N PHE A 21 18.40 -1.05 5.79
CA PHE A 21 19.14 -1.13 7.05
C PHE A 21 20.50 -1.82 6.91
N THR A 22 20.64 -2.68 5.89
CA THR A 22 21.87 -3.44 5.67
C THR A 22 22.62 -3.00 4.42
N ASN A 23 21.97 -2.26 3.51
CA ASN A 23 22.54 -1.88 2.22
C ASN A 23 22.20 -0.42 1.86
N PRO A 24 23.18 0.39 1.44
CA PRO A 24 22.92 1.73 0.95
C PRO A 24 22.02 1.74 -0.29
N SER A 25 21.15 2.74 -0.44
CA SER A 25 20.24 2.88 -1.58
C SER A 25 20.95 3.11 -2.93
N SER A 26 22.24 3.47 -2.89
CA SER A 26 23.11 3.64 -4.06
C SER A 26 23.79 2.35 -4.54
N VAL A 27 23.60 1.23 -3.84
CA VAL A 27 24.22 -0.06 -4.19
C VAL A 27 23.14 -1.00 -4.74
N PRO A 28 23.33 -1.60 -5.94
CA PRO A 28 22.40 -2.57 -6.47
C PRO A 28 22.27 -3.81 -5.55
N TYR A 29 21.04 -4.14 -5.16
CA TYR A 29 20.81 -5.21 -4.18
C TYR A 29 21.21 -6.61 -4.68
N LYS A 30 21.33 -6.82 -5.99
CA LYS A 30 21.79 -8.11 -6.55
C LYS A 30 23.17 -8.51 -6.02
N THR A 31 24.07 -7.53 -5.80
CA THR A 31 25.40 -7.76 -5.21
C THR A 31 25.31 -8.40 -3.82
N VAL A 32 24.29 -8.03 -3.05
CA VAL A 32 24.02 -8.57 -1.70
C VAL A 32 23.51 -10.00 -1.80
N VAL A 33 22.63 -10.27 -2.76
CA VAL A 33 22.10 -11.62 -3.01
C VAL A 33 23.22 -12.56 -3.46
N GLU A 34 24.11 -12.09 -4.33
CA GLU A 34 25.29 -12.83 -4.80
C GLU A 34 26.29 -13.08 -3.67
N ALA A 35 26.57 -12.07 -2.84
CA ALA A 35 27.43 -12.20 -1.67
C ALA A 35 26.89 -13.19 -0.61
N ARG A 36 25.57 -13.44 -0.56
CA ARG A 36 24.99 -14.51 0.28
C ARG A 36 25.24 -15.91 -0.26
N ALA A 37 25.36 -16.04 -1.58
CA ALA A 37 25.61 -17.32 -2.22
C ALA A 37 27.08 -17.74 -2.08
N ASP A 38 28.00 -16.78 -1.93
CA ASP A 38 29.41 -17.01 -1.64
C ASP A 38 29.65 -17.19 -0.12
N PRO A 39 30.07 -18.40 0.34
CA PRO A 39 30.34 -18.66 1.75
C PRO A 39 31.44 -17.79 2.37
N ALA A 40 32.39 -17.32 1.57
CA ALA A 40 33.50 -16.48 2.03
C ALA A 40 33.00 -15.04 2.30
N GLN A 41 32.31 -14.44 1.33
CA GLN A 41 31.76 -13.08 1.46
C GLN A 41 30.62 -13.01 2.49
N GLY A 42 29.77 -14.05 2.56
CA GLY A 42 28.67 -14.13 3.50
C GLY A 42 29.10 -14.17 4.98
N LYS A 43 30.33 -14.61 5.28
CA LYS A 43 30.91 -14.57 6.63
C LYS A 43 31.66 -13.28 6.92
N GLU A 44 32.26 -12.67 5.91
CA GLU A 44 33.07 -11.46 6.04
C GLU A 44 32.23 -10.23 6.40
N LEU A 45 31.03 -10.08 5.82
CA LEU A 45 30.11 -8.97 6.10
C LEU A 45 29.64 -8.94 7.58
N PRO A 46 29.13 -10.03 8.17
CA PRO A 46 28.84 -10.10 9.60
C PRO A 46 30.06 -9.89 10.48
N ALA A 47 31.24 -10.40 10.07
CA ALA A 47 32.47 -10.25 10.83
C ALA A 47 32.93 -8.78 10.88
N LYS A 48 32.92 -8.07 9.73
CA LYS A 48 33.21 -6.63 9.65
C LYS A 48 32.21 -5.81 10.47
N ALA A 49 30.92 -6.15 10.41
CA ALA A 49 29.89 -5.49 11.21
C ALA A 49 30.10 -5.72 12.71
N ARG A 50 30.44 -6.96 13.13
CA ARG A 50 30.75 -7.29 14.53
C ARG A 50 32.02 -6.60 15.02
N ALA A 51 33.06 -6.49 14.18
CA ALA A 51 34.29 -5.80 14.52
C ALA A 51 34.09 -4.30 14.76
N ARG A 52 33.09 -3.69 14.12
CA ARG A 52 32.70 -2.28 14.33
C ARG A 52 31.67 -2.11 15.46
N ALA A 53 31.03 -3.19 15.91
CA ALA A 53 29.97 -3.13 16.91
C ALA A 53 30.53 -3.08 18.33
N GLN A 54 29.91 -2.27 19.17
CA GLN A 54 30.16 -2.29 20.62
C GLN A 54 29.71 -3.64 21.21
N PRO A 55 30.32 -4.10 22.33
CA PRO A 55 29.93 -5.34 22.98
C PRO A 55 28.47 -5.31 23.41
N SER A 56 27.83 -6.49 23.36
CA SER A 56 26.44 -6.68 23.74
C SER A 56 26.21 -6.30 25.20
N LYS A 57 25.28 -5.37 25.45
CA LYS A 57 24.85 -5.01 26.81
C LYS A 57 23.72 -5.90 27.36
N TRP A 58 23.26 -6.90 26.61
CA TRP A 58 22.10 -7.72 26.99
C TRP A 58 22.27 -8.48 28.31
N ASN A 59 23.51 -8.78 28.71
CA ASN A 59 23.82 -9.53 29.94
C ASN A 59 24.31 -8.63 31.09
N THR A 60 24.15 -7.30 31.02
CA THR A 60 24.48 -6.43 32.15
C THR A 60 23.36 -6.43 33.20
N PRO A 61 23.67 -6.24 34.50
CA PRO A 61 22.64 -6.15 35.54
C PRO A 61 21.62 -5.04 35.28
N GLU A 62 22.07 -3.90 34.75
CA GLU A 62 21.23 -2.79 34.30
C GLU A 62 20.19 -3.26 33.26
N TYR A 63 20.61 -4.06 32.27
CA TYR A 63 19.70 -4.54 31.24
C TYR A 63 18.70 -5.55 31.79
N TRP A 64 19.11 -6.42 32.71
CA TRP A 64 18.18 -7.31 33.43
C TRP A 64 17.15 -6.54 34.25
N LEU A 65 17.55 -5.45 34.92
CA LEU A 65 16.62 -4.56 35.61
C LEU A 65 15.57 -3.99 34.64
N TYR A 66 15.98 -3.54 33.45
CA TYR A 66 15.05 -3.08 32.42
C TYR A 66 14.10 -4.18 31.95
N VAL A 67 14.60 -5.40 31.74
CA VAL A 67 13.76 -6.54 31.33
C VAL A 67 12.71 -6.85 32.40
N VAL A 68 13.08 -6.88 33.68
CA VAL A 68 12.14 -7.12 34.78
C VAL A 68 11.12 -5.98 34.88
N PHE A 69 11.59 -4.72 34.80
CA PHE A 69 10.72 -3.55 34.84
C PHE A 69 9.71 -3.55 33.68
N ILE A 70 10.18 -3.77 32.45
CA ILE A 70 9.32 -3.87 31.26
C ILE A 70 8.35 -5.05 31.39
N GLY A 71 8.84 -6.20 31.88
CA GLY A 71 8.04 -7.40 32.09
C GLY A 71 6.92 -7.23 33.11
N GLY A 72 7.05 -6.31 34.07
CA GLY A 72 5.99 -5.93 35.00
C GLY A 72 5.08 -4.82 34.47
N ILE A 73 5.67 -3.73 33.96
CA ILE A 73 4.91 -2.52 33.60
C ILE A 73 4.04 -2.75 32.37
N VAL A 74 4.50 -3.47 31.34
CA VAL A 74 3.73 -3.65 30.11
C VAL A 74 2.44 -4.45 30.37
N PRO A 75 2.47 -5.61 31.05
CA PRO A 75 1.24 -6.29 31.45
C PRO A 75 0.33 -5.44 32.35
N TYR A 76 0.91 -4.66 33.26
CA TYR A 76 0.14 -3.75 34.12
C TYR A 76 -0.59 -2.66 33.32
N MET A 77 0.05 -2.13 32.26
CA MET A 77 -0.56 -1.15 31.37
C MET A 77 -1.80 -1.76 30.67
N PHE A 78 -1.65 -2.94 30.07
CA PHE A 78 -2.76 -3.67 29.47
C PHE A 78 -3.84 -4.02 30.50
N TRP A 79 -3.46 -4.38 31.72
CA TRP A 79 -4.41 -4.71 32.78
C TRP A 79 -5.34 -3.55 33.14
N ILE A 80 -4.82 -2.33 33.23
CA ILE A 80 -5.63 -1.14 33.51
C ILE A 80 -6.61 -0.84 32.37
N ALA A 81 -6.16 -0.89 31.12
CA ALA A 81 -7.03 -0.68 29.97
C ALA A 81 -8.13 -1.77 29.89
N TYR A 82 -7.74 -3.02 30.14
CA TYR A 82 -8.65 -4.15 30.22
C TYR A 82 -9.65 -4.02 31.38
N GLU A 83 -9.24 -3.52 32.55
CA GLU A 83 -10.12 -3.30 33.71
C GLU A 83 -11.33 -2.46 33.36
N VAL A 84 -11.10 -1.34 32.68
CA VAL A 84 -12.18 -0.44 32.28
C VAL A 84 -12.97 -0.96 31.08
N SER A 85 -12.44 -1.98 30.38
CA SER A 85 -13.03 -2.63 29.20
C SER A 85 -13.77 -3.94 29.53
N ARG A 86 -14.07 -4.20 30.80
CA ARG A 86 -14.82 -5.39 31.24
C ARG A 86 -16.32 -5.10 31.36
N PRO A 87 -17.20 -6.08 31.05
CA PRO A 87 -18.64 -5.95 31.31
C PRO A 87 -19.00 -5.67 32.77
N SER A 88 -18.13 -6.03 33.70
CA SER A 88 -18.27 -5.76 35.13
C SER A 88 -17.95 -4.31 35.53
N ASP A 89 -17.33 -3.52 34.64
CA ASP A 89 -17.06 -2.11 34.92
C ASP A 89 -18.40 -1.32 34.90
N PRO A 90 -18.69 -0.50 35.93
CA PRO A 90 -19.93 0.25 35.99
C PRO A 90 -20.20 1.14 34.77
N ARG A 91 -19.15 1.57 34.06
CA ARG A 91 -19.22 2.47 32.90
C ARG A 91 -19.44 1.73 31.58
N TYR A 92 -19.43 0.39 31.57
CA TYR A 92 -19.48 -0.42 30.35
C TYR A 92 -20.67 -0.11 29.43
N HIS A 93 -21.85 0.06 30.03
CA HIS A 93 -23.10 0.35 29.32
C HIS A 93 -23.05 1.64 28.47
N ASN A 94 -22.14 2.57 28.79
CA ASN A 94 -22.01 3.84 28.06
C ASN A 94 -21.44 3.66 26.64
N TYR A 95 -20.57 2.67 26.46
CA TYR A 95 -19.88 2.45 25.18
C TYR A 95 -20.21 1.09 24.53
N GLU A 96 -20.96 0.22 25.21
CA GLU A 96 -21.33 -1.10 24.68
C GLU A 96 -21.95 -1.05 23.28
N ARG A 97 -22.73 0.00 22.96
CA ARG A 97 -23.34 0.20 21.63
C ARG A 97 -22.35 0.29 20.47
N PHE A 98 -21.07 0.58 20.75
CA PHE A 98 -20.01 0.63 19.73
C PHE A 98 -19.26 -0.69 19.58
N LEU A 99 -19.60 -1.70 20.38
CA LEU A 99 -18.99 -3.01 20.35
C LEU A 99 -19.83 -3.97 19.50
N SER A 100 -19.19 -4.92 18.85
CA SER A 100 -19.86 -6.01 18.14
C SER A 100 -19.35 -7.37 18.62
N ASP A 101 -20.06 -8.45 18.29
CA ASP A 101 -19.63 -9.79 18.67
C ASP A 101 -18.32 -10.15 17.97
N GLY A 102 -17.34 -10.57 18.78
CA GLY A 102 -16.00 -10.93 18.34
C GLY A 102 -15.85 -12.43 18.09
N TRP A 103 -14.66 -12.83 17.64
CA TRP A 103 -14.31 -14.25 17.45
C TRP A 103 -13.65 -14.87 18.70
N ILE A 104 -13.25 -14.06 19.68
CA ILE A 104 -12.72 -14.54 20.97
C ILE A 104 -13.91 -14.89 21.89
N PRO A 105 -14.03 -16.15 22.35
CA PRO A 105 -15.14 -16.55 23.21
C PRO A 105 -15.31 -15.66 24.45
N GLY A 106 -16.52 -15.16 24.66
CA GLY A 106 -16.85 -14.30 25.82
C GLY A 106 -16.32 -12.86 25.73
N ARG A 107 -15.77 -12.43 24.59
CA ARG A 107 -15.32 -11.05 24.36
C ARG A 107 -15.96 -10.45 23.12
N LYS A 108 -16.43 -9.21 23.26
CA LYS A 108 -16.81 -8.36 22.12
C LYS A 108 -15.57 -7.76 21.47
N ILE A 109 -15.73 -7.12 20.34
CA ILE A 109 -14.69 -6.39 19.64
C ILE A 109 -15.09 -4.93 19.48
N ASP A 110 -14.15 -4.02 19.74
CA ASP A 110 -14.30 -2.59 19.45
C ASP A 110 -14.23 -2.35 17.93
N VAL A 111 -15.35 -1.88 17.37
CA VAL A 111 -15.49 -1.54 15.94
C VAL A 111 -15.77 -0.06 15.72
N SER A 112 -15.55 0.77 16.75
CA SER A 112 -15.80 2.21 16.68
C SER A 112 -14.87 2.96 15.71
N ASP A 113 -13.66 2.46 15.49
CA ASP A 113 -12.73 3.04 14.51
C ASP A 113 -13.18 2.71 13.08
N SER A 114 -13.74 3.71 12.39
CA SER A 114 -14.30 3.53 11.04
C SER A 114 -13.27 3.10 10.00
N GLN A 115 -12.01 3.51 10.15
CA GLN A 115 -10.93 3.18 9.21
C GLN A 115 -10.56 1.70 9.31
N TYR A 116 -10.29 1.21 10.51
CA TYR A 116 -9.97 -0.20 10.73
C TYR A 116 -11.18 -1.09 10.50
N HIS A 117 -12.38 -0.67 10.91
CA HIS A 117 -13.60 -1.41 10.65
C HIS A 117 -13.83 -1.63 9.15
N THR A 118 -13.67 -0.58 8.35
CA THR A 118 -13.77 -0.67 6.88
C THR A 118 -12.70 -1.60 6.31
N PHE A 119 -11.44 -1.50 6.77
CA PHE A 119 -10.37 -2.40 6.36
C PHE A 119 -10.70 -3.87 6.68
N ARG A 120 -11.19 -4.14 7.90
CA ARG A 120 -11.55 -5.47 8.39
C ARG A 120 -12.67 -6.09 7.55
N GLN A 121 -13.74 -5.34 7.28
CA GLN A 121 -14.84 -5.79 6.41
C GLN A 121 -14.37 -6.13 4.99
N ASN A 122 -13.35 -5.40 4.50
CA ASN A 122 -12.82 -5.60 3.15
C ASN A 122 -11.65 -6.58 3.07
N LEU A 123 -11.17 -7.12 4.20
CA LEU A 123 -10.02 -8.01 4.26
C LEU A 123 -10.17 -9.26 3.38
N PRO A 124 -11.34 -9.94 3.31
CA PRO A 124 -11.54 -11.06 2.39
C PRO A 124 -11.36 -10.67 0.92
N PHE A 125 -11.92 -9.52 0.50
CA PHE A 125 -11.77 -9.04 -0.88
C PHE A 125 -10.32 -8.67 -1.20
N MET A 126 -9.61 -8.04 -0.25
CA MET A 126 -8.18 -7.78 -0.39
C MET A 126 -7.35 -9.07 -0.50
N ALA A 127 -7.67 -10.10 0.29
CA ALA A 127 -7.01 -11.39 0.23
C ALA A 127 -7.23 -12.07 -1.14
N VAL A 128 -8.48 -12.05 -1.65
CA VAL A 128 -8.80 -12.54 -2.99
C VAL A 128 -8.01 -11.77 -4.05
N LEU A 129 -7.95 -10.44 -3.98
CA LEU A 129 -7.17 -9.63 -4.92
C LEU A 129 -5.68 -10.01 -4.89
N LEU A 130 -5.07 -10.11 -3.70
CA LEU A 130 -3.66 -10.43 -3.51
C LEU A 130 -3.28 -11.84 -4.01
N LEU A 131 -4.22 -12.78 -3.98
CA LEU A 131 -4.03 -14.14 -4.49
C LEU A 131 -4.34 -14.23 -6.00
N CYS A 132 -5.48 -13.71 -6.44
CA CYS A 132 -5.94 -13.83 -7.82
C CYS A 132 -5.13 -12.98 -8.79
N HIS A 133 -4.75 -11.76 -8.43
CA HIS A 133 -4.00 -10.88 -9.32
C HIS A 133 -2.67 -11.49 -9.83
N PRO A 134 -1.76 -12.04 -8.99
CA PRO A 134 -0.55 -12.68 -9.47
C PRO A 134 -0.82 -13.98 -10.24
N LEU A 135 -1.90 -14.72 -9.92
CA LEU A 135 -2.31 -15.91 -10.67
C LEU A 135 -2.81 -15.54 -12.08
N LEU A 136 -3.66 -14.52 -12.18
CA LEU A 136 -4.14 -13.98 -13.45
C LEU A 136 -2.98 -13.44 -14.28
N ARG A 137 -1.98 -12.82 -13.66
CA ARG A 137 -0.76 -12.41 -14.37
C ARG A 137 0.05 -13.58 -14.90
N LYS A 138 0.14 -14.68 -14.16
CA LYS A 138 0.79 -15.91 -14.65
C LYS A 138 0.02 -16.52 -15.83
N LEU A 139 -1.31 -16.56 -15.73
CA LEU A 139 -2.18 -17.02 -16.82
C LEU A 139 -1.99 -16.13 -18.05
N TRP A 140 -2.00 -14.80 -17.87
CA TRP A 140 -1.72 -13.84 -18.92
C TRP A 140 -0.39 -14.12 -19.62
N ASN A 141 0.68 -14.32 -18.86
CA ASN A 141 2.00 -14.60 -19.41
C ASN A 141 2.07 -15.94 -20.15
N ALA A 142 1.22 -16.91 -19.80
CA ALA A 142 1.13 -18.19 -20.50
C ALA A 142 0.36 -18.08 -21.82
N VAL A 143 -0.69 -17.25 -21.85
CA VAL A 143 -1.52 -17.00 -23.04
C VAL A 143 -0.83 -16.04 -24.03
N PHE A 144 -0.12 -15.04 -23.50
CA PHE A 144 0.60 -14.03 -24.27
C PHE A 144 2.10 -14.09 -23.96
N PRO A 145 2.81 -15.18 -24.33
CA PRO A 145 4.22 -15.34 -24.01
C PRO A 145 5.09 -14.30 -24.74
N VAL A 146 6.22 -13.96 -24.13
CA VAL A 146 7.29 -13.22 -24.81
C VAL A 146 8.00 -14.11 -25.85
N PRO A 147 8.61 -13.53 -26.91
CA PRO A 147 9.30 -14.29 -27.94
C PRO A 147 10.32 -15.31 -27.38
N THR A 148 10.41 -16.49 -27.99
CA THR A 148 11.27 -17.59 -27.53
C THR A 148 12.76 -17.34 -27.76
N ASP A 149 13.10 -16.44 -28.69
CA ASP A 149 14.47 -16.02 -29.00
C ASP A 149 14.97 -14.87 -28.12
N LEU A 150 14.14 -14.37 -27.19
CA LEU A 150 14.43 -13.19 -26.38
C LEU A 150 15.71 -13.34 -25.55
N ASP A 151 16.04 -14.56 -25.10
CA ASP A 151 17.27 -14.84 -24.33
C ASP A 151 18.56 -14.57 -25.15
N LYS A 152 18.46 -14.53 -26.49
CA LYS A 152 19.57 -14.21 -27.40
C LYS A 152 19.67 -12.72 -27.71
N ARG A 153 18.67 -11.93 -27.33
CA ARG A 153 18.58 -10.49 -27.58
C ARG A 153 19.26 -9.69 -26.48
N SER A 154 19.48 -8.40 -26.72
CA SER A 154 20.10 -7.52 -25.72
C SER A 154 19.25 -7.42 -24.45
N VAL A 155 19.90 -7.07 -23.33
CA VAL A 155 19.23 -6.90 -22.02
C VAL A 155 18.11 -5.85 -22.11
N THR A 156 18.30 -4.81 -22.91
CA THR A 156 17.30 -3.75 -23.14
C THR A 156 16.06 -4.30 -23.84
N GLU A 157 16.23 -5.06 -24.93
CA GLU A 157 15.12 -5.68 -25.66
C GLU A 157 14.36 -6.71 -24.81
N GLN A 158 15.08 -7.48 -23.98
CA GLN A 158 14.46 -8.37 -23.00
C GLN A 158 13.57 -7.60 -22.02
N GLY A 159 14.07 -6.44 -21.56
CA GLY A 159 13.34 -5.52 -20.70
C GLY A 159 12.09 -4.94 -21.38
N ASP A 160 12.21 -4.48 -22.62
CA ASP A 160 11.10 -3.91 -23.40
C ASP A 160 9.96 -4.92 -23.59
N ALA A 161 10.29 -6.13 -24.02
CA ALA A 161 9.29 -7.18 -24.23
C ALA A 161 8.54 -7.54 -22.93
N ARG A 162 9.27 -7.55 -21.80
CA ARG A 162 8.69 -7.78 -20.49
C ARG A 162 7.80 -6.62 -20.03
N LEU A 163 8.23 -5.37 -20.22
CA LEU A 163 7.45 -4.18 -19.94
C LEU A 163 6.13 -4.22 -20.71
N GLU A 164 6.19 -4.49 -22.01
CA GLU A 164 5.03 -4.56 -22.89
C GLU A 164 4.01 -5.61 -22.42
N GLN A 165 4.48 -6.82 -22.13
CA GLN A 165 3.63 -7.92 -21.63
C GLN A 165 2.96 -7.54 -20.31
N ARG A 166 3.71 -6.97 -19.35
CA ARG A 166 3.20 -6.64 -18.01
C ARG A 166 2.30 -5.43 -18.02
N ALA A 167 2.69 -4.34 -18.68
CA ALA A 167 1.89 -3.12 -18.79
C ALA A 167 0.56 -3.40 -19.50
N SER A 168 0.56 -4.30 -20.50
CA SER A 168 -0.66 -4.75 -21.17
C SER A 168 -1.64 -5.48 -20.25
N PHE A 169 -1.14 -6.33 -19.33
CA PHE A 169 -1.96 -6.95 -18.30
C PHE A 169 -2.44 -5.91 -17.29
N ASP A 170 -1.53 -5.10 -16.76
CA ASP A 170 -1.80 -4.10 -15.72
C ASP A 170 -2.85 -3.07 -16.17
N TYR A 171 -2.75 -2.59 -17.40
CA TYR A 171 -3.71 -1.67 -17.98
C TYR A 171 -5.12 -2.27 -18.09
N ARG A 172 -5.24 -3.49 -18.64
CA ARG A 172 -6.54 -4.17 -18.80
C ARG A 172 -7.14 -4.53 -17.44
N PHE A 173 -6.30 -5.02 -16.52
CA PHE A 173 -6.73 -5.33 -15.17
C PHE A 173 -7.15 -4.07 -14.42
N ALA A 174 -6.44 -2.95 -14.57
CA ALA A 174 -6.79 -1.67 -13.96
C ALA A 174 -8.18 -1.19 -14.40
N LEU A 175 -8.52 -1.29 -15.69
CA LEU A 175 -9.87 -0.93 -16.18
C LEU A 175 -10.96 -1.80 -15.56
N PHE A 176 -10.76 -3.13 -15.59
CA PHE A 176 -11.70 -4.07 -14.97
C PHE A 176 -11.84 -3.81 -13.46
N PHE A 177 -10.71 -3.66 -12.78
CA PHE A 177 -10.63 -3.43 -11.34
C PHE A 177 -11.32 -2.13 -10.93
N LEU A 178 -11.12 -1.05 -11.70
CA LEU A 178 -11.76 0.25 -11.43
C LEU A 178 -13.28 0.18 -11.55
N VAL A 179 -13.81 -0.51 -12.56
CA VAL A 179 -15.25 -0.72 -12.73
C VAL A 179 -15.81 -1.63 -11.64
N ALA A 180 -15.11 -2.71 -11.29
CA ALA A 180 -15.54 -3.59 -10.19
C ALA A 180 -15.60 -2.83 -8.84
N LEU A 181 -14.65 -1.93 -8.62
CA LEU A 181 -14.54 -1.19 -7.37
C LEU A 181 -15.53 -0.02 -7.29
N HIS A 182 -15.75 0.72 -8.38
CA HIS A 182 -16.47 1.99 -8.37
C HIS A 182 -17.71 2.05 -9.27
N GLY A 183 -18.02 0.98 -10.00
CA GLY A 183 -19.15 0.92 -10.92
C GLY A 183 -19.14 2.08 -11.92
N PHE A 184 -20.25 2.81 -12.03
CA PHE A 184 -20.35 3.96 -12.94
C PHE A 184 -19.42 5.13 -12.57
N SER A 185 -19.05 5.28 -11.29
CA SER A 185 -18.11 6.33 -10.86
C SER A 185 -16.69 6.10 -11.42
N ALA A 186 -16.36 4.91 -11.93
CA ALA A 186 -15.12 4.67 -12.66
C ALA A 186 -14.92 5.66 -13.82
N MET A 187 -16.00 6.08 -14.49
CA MET A 187 -15.91 7.07 -15.58
C MET A 187 -15.42 8.44 -15.09
N LYS A 188 -15.83 8.86 -13.88
CA LYS A 188 -15.37 10.11 -13.25
C LYS A 188 -13.87 10.04 -12.99
N VAL A 189 -13.41 8.93 -12.40
CA VAL A 189 -11.98 8.69 -12.14
C VAL A 189 -11.19 8.72 -13.44
N LEU A 190 -11.63 7.98 -14.47
CA LEU A 190 -10.96 7.97 -15.78
C LEU A 190 -10.89 9.36 -16.43
N ALA A 191 -11.94 10.18 -16.30
CA ALA A 191 -11.94 11.55 -16.79
C ALA A 191 -10.88 12.41 -16.07
N ILE A 192 -10.79 12.33 -14.75
CA ILE A 192 -9.78 13.06 -13.96
C ILE A 192 -8.37 12.60 -14.36
N LEU A 193 -8.16 11.28 -14.49
CA LEU A 193 -6.88 10.73 -14.93
C LEU A 193 -6.50 11.22 -16.32
N TYR A 194 -7.44 11.23 -17.26
CA TYR A 194 -7.22 11.71 -18.62
C TYR A 194 -6.85 13.18 -18.65
N ILE A 195 -7.58 14.05 -17.93
CA ILE A 195 -7.26 15.48 -17.83
C ILE A 195 -5.85 15.66 -17.26
N ASN A 196 -5.50 14.95 -16.17
CA ASN A 196 -4.16 15.02 -15.60
C ASN A 196 -3.06 14.58 -16.58
N TYR A 197 -3.30 13.52 -17.35
CA TYR A 197 -2.39 13.09 -18.41
C TYR A 197 -2.21 14.18 -19.48
N GLN A 198 -3.30 14.83 -19.91
CA GLN A 198 -3.21 15.93 -20.88
C GLN A 198 -2.44 17.14 -20.33
N ILE A 199 -2.57 17.44 -19.04
CA ILE A 199 -1.77 18.49 -18.37
C ILE A 199 -0.28 18.21 -18.52
N ALA A 200 0.16 16.96 -18.34
CA ALA A 200 1.55 16.59 -18.54
C ALA A 200 1.97 16.67 -20.01
N THR A 201 1.23 16.05 -20.92
CA THR A 201 1.71 15.77 -22.28
C THR A 201 1.39 16.84 -23.31
N ARG A 202 0.39 17.72 -23.09
CA ARG A 202 -0.03 18.74 -24.05
C ARG A 202 0.33 20.17 -23.67
N LEU A 203 0.55 20.46 -22.38
CA LEU A 203 0.92 21.82 -21.98
C LEU A 203 2.39 22.11 -22.30
N PRO A 204 2.73 23.38 -22.58
CA PRO A 204 4.12 23.80 -22.64
C PRO A 204 4.83 23.50 -21.33
N ARG A 205 6.04 22.91 -21.41
CA ARG A 205 6.83 22.44 -20.25
C ARG A 205 6.83 23.40 -19.07
N ARG A 206 7.00 24.71 -19.31
CA ARG A 206 7.06 25.75 -18.27
C ARG A 206 5.83 25.80 -17.35
N HIS A 207 4.66 25.39 -17.84
CA HIS A 207 3.42 25.43 -17.07
C HIS A 207 3.07 24.09 -16.41
N VAL A 208 3.70 22.99 -16.82
CA VAL A 208 3.36 21.63 -16.35
C VAL A 208 3.41 21.53 -14.83
N PRO A 209 4.46 21.98 -14.11
CA PRO A 209 4.51 21.84 -12.66
C PRO A 209 3.39 22.60 -11.95
N ALA A 210 3.18 23.87 -12.30
CA ALA A 210 2.15 24.70 -11.68
C ALA A 210 0.74 24.17 -11.98
N ALA A 211 0.44 23.85 -13.24
CA ALA A 211 -0.83 23.28 -13.65
C ALA A 211 -1.11 21.93 -12.96
N THR A 212 -0.09 21.10 -12.80
CA THR A 212 -0.19 19.82 -12.08
C THR A 212 -0.61 20.04 -10.63
N TRP A 213 0.10 20.89 -9.89
CA TRP A 213 -0.21 21.15 -8.48
C TRP A 213 -1.57 21.80 -8.29
N ILE A 214 -1.87 22.84 -9.09
CA ILE A 214 -3.17 23.54 -9.04
C ILE A 214 -4.29 22.55 -9.31
N PHE A 215 -4.22 21.79 -10.41
CA PHE A 215 -5.26 20.81 -10.76
C PHE A 215 -5.44 19.77 -9.65
N ASN A 216 -4.36 19.15 -9.18
CA ASN A 216 -4.45 18.07 -8.20
C ASN A 216 -4.95 18.54 -6.83
N ILE A 217 -4.53 19.72 -6.36
CA ILE A 217 -5.03 20.32 -5.11
C ILE A 217 -6.51 20.69 -5.26
N CYS A 218 -6.89 21.36 -6.35
CA CYS A 218 -8.29 21.68 -6.62
C CYS A 218 -9.16 20.43 -6.69
N MET A 219 -8.66 19.34 -7.29
CA MET A 219 -9.36 18.07 -7.35
C MET A 219 -9.54 17.43 -5.97
N LEU A 220 -8.56 17.50 -5.06
CA LEU A 220 -8.73 17.02 -3.69
C LEU A 220 -9.89 17.74 -2.98
N PHE A 221 -9.92 19.07 -3.05
CA PHE A 221 -11.00 19.85 -2.45
C PHE A 221 -12.34 19.60 -3.13
N ALA A 222 -12.38 19.59 -4.46
CA ALA A 222 -13.62 19.38 -5.20
C ALA A 222 -14.20 17.98 -4.96
N ASN A 223 -13.36 16.95 -4.86
CA ASN A 223 -13.78 15.58 -4.55
C ASN A 223 -14.45 15.50 -3.18
N GLU A 224 -13.86 16.13 -2.16
CA GLU A 224 -14.39 16.14 -0.79
C GLU A 224 -15.66 17.00 -0.68
N LEU A 225 -15.61 18.25 -1.16
CA LEU A 225 -16.72 19.21 -1.09
C LEU A 225 -17.95 18.75 -1.89
N CYS A 226 -17.74 18.06 -3.01
CA CYS A 226 -18.82 17.53 -3.85
C CYS A 226 -19.14 16.05 -3.58
N GLN A 227 -18.55 15.43 -2.55
CA GLN A 227 -18.78 14.03 -2.18
C GLN A 227 -18.70 13.05 -3.36
N GLY A 228 -17.65 13.16 -4.17
CA GLY A 228 -17.42 12.26 -5.32
C GLY A 228 -18.37 12.49 -6.52
N TYR A 229 -18.97 13.67 -6.64
CA TYR A 229 -19.82 14.12 -7.75
C TYR A 229 -20.99 13.18 -8.06
N LYS A 230 -21.95 13.05 -7.14
CA LYS A 230 -23.14 12.21 -7.35
C LYS A 230 -23.85 12.55 -8.67
N PHE A 231 -24.12 11.54 -9.49
CA PHE A 231 -24.76 11.71 -10.80
C PHE A 231 -26.13 12.35 -10.67
N ALA A 232 -26.90 12.01 -9.64
CA ALA A 232 -28.19 12.66 -9.36
C ALA A 232 -28.03 14.17 -9.09
N ALA A 233 -26.97 14.58 -8.41
CA ALA A 233 -26.69 15.99 -8.14
C ALA A 233 -26.30 16.73 -9.42
N ILE A 234 -25.47 16.13 -10.27
CA ILE A 234 -25.14 16.67 -11.61
C ILE A 234 -26.42 16.81 -12.44
N ALA A 235 -27.26 15.77 -12.49
CA ALA A 235 -28.51 15.79 -13.23
C ALA A 235 -29.48 16.88 -12.74
N ARG A 236 -29.53 17.14 -11.43
CA ARG A 236 -30.34 18.22 -10.84
C ARG A 236 -29.92 19.62 -11.32
N HIS A 237 -28.63 19.84 -11.59
CA HIS A 237 -28.17 21.10 -12.14
C HIS A 237 -28.54 21.28 -13.62
N ILE A 238 -28.63 20.17 -14.37
CA ILE A 238 -29.00 20.18 -15.80
C ILE A 238 -30.52 20.28 -15.97
N THR A 239 -31.29 19.57 -15.15
CA THR A 239 -32.76 19.55 -15.19
C THR A 239 -33.30 19.80 -13.78
N PRO A 240 -33.39 21.08 -13.36
CA PRO A 240 -33.89 21.42 -12.04
C PRO A 240 -35.36 21.00 -11.90
N PRO A 241 -35.79 20.53 -10.71
CA PRO A 241 -37.19 20.19 -10.49
C PRO A 241 -38.07 21.43 -10.61
N PRO A 242 -39.32 21.29 -11.11
CA PRO A 242 -40.25 22.42 -11.23
C PRO A 242 -40.50 23.09 -9.87
N SER A 243 -40.58 24.42 -9.86
CA SER A 243 -40.98 25.20 -8.69
C SER A 243 -42.43 24.87 -8.32
N GLY A 244 -42.64 24.14 -7.23
CA GLY A 244 -43.98 23.68 -6.79
C GLY A 244 -44.15 22.16 -6.71
N LYS A 245 -43.06 21.39 -6.74
CA LYS A 245 -43.08 19.92 -6.63
C LYS A 245 -43.89 19.43 -5.42
N ASN A 246 -44.96 18.68 -5.67
CA ASN A 246 -45.69 17.95 -4.64
C ASN A 246 -44.97 16.63 -4.32
N LEU A 247 -45.24 16.04 -3.15
CA LEU A 247 -44.68 14.73 -2.74
C LEU A 247 -45.01 13.57 -3.70
N LEU A 248 -46.02 13.76 -4.56
CA LEU A 248 -46.49 12.77 -5.55
C LEU A 248 -45.86 12.95 -6.94
N ASP A 249 -45.13 14.04 -7.17
CA ASP A 249 -44.56 14.33 -8.48
C ASP A 249 -43.27 13.52 -8.70
N GLU A 250 -43.26 12.73 -9.76
CA GLU A 250 -42.10 11.94 -10.19
C GLU A 250 -40.90 12.84 -10.50
N ASP A 251 -39.70 12.41 -10.08
CA ASP A 251 -38.47 13.11 -10.42
C ASP A 251 -38.20 13.05 -11.94
N PRO A 252 -37.58 14.10 -12.52
CA PRO A 252 -37.16 14.08 -13.91
C PRO A 252 -36.31 12.83 -14.24
N PHE A 253 -36.50 12.27 -15.44
CA PHE A 253 -35.82 11.04 -15.87
C PHE A 253 -34.31 11.06 -15.61
N LEU A 254 -33.62 12.16 -15.94
CA LEU A 254 -32.17 12.29 -15.74
C LEU A 254 -31.77 12.21 -14.26
N MET A 255 -32.59 12.74 -13.34
CA MET A 255 -32.33 12.66 -11.91
C MET A 255 -32.56 11.23 -11.40
N ARG A 256 -33.62 10.55 -11.85
CA ARG A 256 -33.88 9.13 -11.52
C ARG A 256 -32.79 8.22 -12.05
N TRP A 257 -32.35 8.45 -13.29
CA TRP A 257 -31.26 7.70 -13.91
C TRP A 257 -29.92 7.99 -13.21
N GLY A 258 -29.66 9.24 -12.83
CA GLY A 258 -28.52 9.61 -12.00
C GLY A 258 -28.51 8.91 -10.65
N ALA A 259 -29.66 8.87 -9.96
CA ALA A 259 -29.80 8.15 -8.69
C ALA A 259 -29.59 6.63 -8.86
N TRP A 260 -30.10 6.06 -9.95
CA TRP A 260 -29.84 4.67 -10.30
C TRP A 260 -28.34 4.41 -10.52
N MET A 261 -27.64 5.27 -11.26
CA MET A 261 -26.18 5.14 -11.44
C MET A 261 -25.41 5.29 -10.12
N ASP A 262 -25.81 6.21 -9.25
CA ASP A 262 -25.20 6.38 -7.93
C ASP A 262 -25.42 5.15 -7.02
N HIS A 263 -26.52 4.42 -7.18
CA HIS A 263 -26.75 3.16 -6.47
C HIS A 263 -25.84 2.02 -6.96
N HIS A 264 -25.40 2.06 -8.22
CA HIS A 264 -24.51 1.08 -8.83
C HIS A 264 -23.02 1.50 -8.71
N GLY A 265 -22.60 1.86 -7.49
CA GLY A 265 -21.25 2.36 -7.17
C GLY A 265 -20.15 1.31 -7.00
N GLY A 266 -20.41 0.04 -7.33
CA GLY A 266 -19.42 -1.05 -7.14
C GLY A 266 -19.17 -1.42 -5.67
N LEU A 267 -18.08 -2.15 -5.41
CA LEU A 267 -17.71 -2.62 -4.07
C LEU A 267 -17.40 -1.48 -3.08
N MET A 268 -16.87 -0.36 -3.57
CA MET A 268 -16.51 0.83 -2.79
C MET A 268 -16.98 2.09 -3.54
N GLY A 269 -18.26 2.45 -3.37
CA GLY A 269 -18.86 3.60 -4.07
C GLY A 269 -18.23 4.97 -3.77
N ARG A 270 -17.53 5.10 -2.64
CA ARG A 270 -16.81 6.31 -2.22
C ARG A 270 -15.40 6.37 -2.81
N TRP A 271 -15.33 6.47 -4.13
CA TRP A 271 -14.08 6.51 -4.88
C TRP A 271 -13.19 7.71 -4.47
N GLU A 272 -13.79 8.81 -4.02
CA GLU A 272 -13.11 10.05 -3.63
C GLU A 272 -12.11 9.85 -2.48
N ILE A 273 -12.40 8.91 -1.56
CA ILE A 273 -11.51 8.62 -0.42
C ILE A 273 -10.18 8.03 -0.91
N LEU A 274 -10.26 7.03 -1.78
CA LEU A 274 -9.09 6.33 -2.31
C LEU A 274 -8.32 7.19 -3.32
N PHE A 275 -9.03 8.11 -3.97
CA PHE A 275 -8.44 9.04 -4.92
C PHE A 275 -7.39 9.94 -4.27
N ASN A 276 -7.49 10.23 -2.96
CA ASN A 276 -6.51 11.05 -2.23
C ASN A 276 -5.07 10.51 -2.36
N ILE A 277 -4.88 9.18 -2.30
CA ILE A 277 -3.56 8.56 -2.49
C ILE A 277 -3.18 8.55 -3.99
N THR A 278 -4.17 8.41 -4.86
CA THR A 278 -3.98 8.41 -6.32
C THR A 278 -3.41 9.74 -6.80
N VAL A 279 -3.85 10.88 -6.25
CA VAL A 279 -3.33 12.22 -6.57
C VAL A 279 -1.79 12.31 -6.50
N LEU A 280 -1.16 11.65 -5.53
CA LEU A 280 0.30 11.68 -5.42
C LEU A 280 0.98 10.91 -6.57
N ARG A 281 0.32 9.89 -7.13
CA ARG A 281 0.79 9.23 -8.37
C ARG A 281 0.63 10.13 -9.58
N LEU A 282 -0.47 10.86 -9.68
CA LEU A 282 -0.71 11.81 -10.77
C LEU A 282 0.37 12.88 -10.81
N ILE A 283 0.67 13.47 -9.64
CA ILE A 283 1.75 14.45 -9.49
C ILE A 283 3.09 13.81 -9.86
N SER A 284 3.40 12.60 -9.36
CA SER A 284 4.65 11.92 -9.70
C SER A 284 4.79 11.66 -11.19
N PHE A 285 3.75 11.20 -11.90
CA PHE A 285 3.80 11.01 -13.35
C PHE A 285 4.12 12.32 -14.08
N ASN A 286 3.39 13.39 -13.75
CA ASN A 286 3.55 14.68 -14.42
C ASN A 286 4.95 15.28 -14.18
N LEU A 287 5.48 15.17 -12.96
CA LEU A 287 6.83 15.65 -12.63
C LEU A 287 7.91 14.76 -13.27
N ASP A 288 7.76 13.44 -13.25
CA ASP A 288 8.70 12.53 -13.89
C ASP A 288 8.76 12.77 -15.41
N TYR A 289 7.61 13.03 -16.04
CA TYR A 289 7.54 13.46 -17.44
C TYR A 289 8.18 14.84 -17.66
N TYR A 290 7.87 15.82 -16.81
CA TYR A 290 8.47 17.16 -16.90
C TYR A 290 10.01 17.12 -16.84
N PHE A 291 10.57 16.30 -15.96
CA PHE A 291 12.02 16.13 -15.83
C PHE A 291 12.62 15.33 -16.98
N SER A 292 11.89 14.38 -17.58
CA SER A 292 12.37 13.62 -18.73
C SER A 292 12.58 14.50 -19.97
N LEU A 293 11.82 15.59 -20.11
CA LEU A 293 11.96 16.54 -21.22
C LEU A 293 13.29 17.32 -21.21
N ASP A 294 13.98 17.41 -20.06
CA ASP A 294 15.25 18.16 -19.92
C ASP A 294 16.49 17.26 -20.05
N GLN A 295 16.30 15.94 -20.09
CA GLN A 295 17.41 15.00 -20.24
C GLN A 295 17.92 15.05 -21.69
N ARG A 296 18.97 15.86 -21.90
CA ARG A 296 19.71 15.95 -23.17
C ARG A 296 20.11 14.56 -23.66
N SER A 297 19.47 14.12 -24.75
CA SER A 297 19.65 13.04 -25.75
C SER A 297 20.63 11.87 -25.55
N GLY A 298 21.30 11.74 -24.41
CA GLY A 298 22.19 10.63 -24.09
C GLY A 298 21.69 9.92 -22.85
N SER A 299 21.47 8.62 -22.98
CA SER A 299 20.95 7.78 -21.91
C SER A 299 21.85 7.87 -20.68
N PRO A 300 21.34 8.21 -19.49
CA PRO A 300 22.12 8.17 -18.26
C PRO A 300 22.73 6.79 -18.00
N LEU A 301 22.13 5.72 -18.54
CA LEU A 301 22.67 4.35 -18.50
C LEU A 301 24.01 4.27 -19.24
N GLU A 302 24.08 4.80 -20.46
CA GLU A 302 25.27 4.76 -21.31
C GLU A 302 26.39 5.61 -20.72
N LYS A 303 26.05 6.82 -20.24
CA LYS A 303 27.03 7.75 -19.64
C LYS A 303 27.65 7.19 -18.36
N LYS A 304 26.87 6.44 -17.57
CA LYS A 304 27.34 5.85 -16.30
C LYS A 304 27.78 4.38 -16.44
N GLN A 305 27.68 3.79 -17.63
CA GLN A 305 27.95 2.37 -17.91
C GLN A 305 27.24 1.42 -16.92
N LEU A 306 25.97 1.72 -16.60
CA LEU A 306 25.18 0.93 -15.65
C LEU A 306 24.50 -0.25 -16.35
N ASP A 307 24.44 -1.39 -15.65
CA ASP A 307 23.60 -2.52 -16.07
C ASP A 307 22.11 -2.19 -15.82
N PRO A 308 21.28 -2.05 -16.88
CA PRO A 308 19.86 -1.73 -16.73
C PRO A 308 19.07 -2.78 -15.94
N ALA A 309 19.52 -4.05 -15.94
CA ALA A 309 18.88 -5.11 -15.16
C ALA A 309 19.29 -5.12 -13.68
N ASN A 310 20.25 -4.26 -13.28
CA ASN A 310 20.81 -4.23 -11.94
C ASN A 310 21.04 -2.81 -11.42
N LEU A 311 20.02 -1.96 -11.54
CA LEU A 311 20.05 -0.60 -11.00
C LEU A 311 19.86 -0.57 -9.48
N SER A 312 20.50 0.39 -8.82
CA SER A 312 20.25 0.71 -7.41
C SER A 312 18.85 1.34 -7.22
N GLU A 313 18.33 1.35 -5.99
CA GLU A 313 17.05 2.04 -5.69
C GLU A 313 17.12 3.52 -6.06
N ARG A 314 18.24 4.17 -5.74
CA ARG A 314 18.47 5.57 -6.08
C ARG A 314 18.50 5.80 -7.60
N ASP A 315 19.17 4.93 -8.36
CA ASP A 315 19.25 5.09 -9.81
C ASP A 315 17.89 4.87 -10.48
N ARG A 316 17.10 3.88 -10.04
CA ARG A 316 15.73 3.66 -10.54
C ARG A 316 14.81 4.86 -10.36
N LEU A 317 14.97 5.59 -9.24
CA LEU A 317 14.19 6.81 -8.96
C LEU A 317 14.69 8.01 -9.77
N ALA A 318 16.00 8.15 -9.93
CA ALA A 318 16.61 9.33 -10.54
C ALA A 318 16.62 9.30 -12.08
N MET A 319 16.55 8.12 -12.69
CA MET A 319 16.61 7.95 -14.13
C MET A 319 15.22 8.00 -14.75
N SER A 320 15.01 8.86 -15.74
CA SER A 320 13.73 8.92 -16.44
C SER A 320 13.49 7.68 -17.28
N ALA A 321 12.22 7.32 -17.41
CA ALA A 321 11.80 6.32 -18.37
C ALA A 321 12.06 6.78 -19.82
N ALA A 322 12.03 5.84 -20.77
CA ALA A 322 12.17 6.19 -22.18
C ALA A 322 10.97 7.06 -22.64
N PRO A 323 11.14 7.99 -23.59
CA PRO A 323 10.04 8.87 -24.03
C PRO A 323 8.78 8.13 -24.45
N GLN A 324 8.91 6.99 -25.13
CA GLN A 324 7.77 6.15 -25.54
C GLN A 324 7.03 5.50 -24.36
N ASP A 325 7.69 5.36 -23.20
CA ASP A 325 7.09 4.74 -22.03
C ASP A 325 6.11 5.68 -21.35
N TYR A 326 6.17 7.00 -21.56
CA TYR A 326 5.20 7.99 -21.08
C TYR A 326 3.90 7.99 -21.91
N SER A 327 3.28 6.83 -22.04
CA SER A 327 2.03 6.62 -22.75
C SER A 327 0.83 6.56 -21.80
N PHE A 328 -0.36 6.90 -22.31
CA PHE A 328 -1.60 6.84 -21.52
C PHE A 328 -1.87 5.43 -20.96
N ARG A 329 -1.51 4.39 -21.70
CA ARG A 329 -1.64 2.99 -21.27
C ARG A 329 -0.82 2.72 -20.01
N ASN A 330 0.47 3.07 -20.04
CA ASN A 330 1.38 2.83 -18.92
C ASN A 330 1.04 3.73 -17.73
N TYR A 331 0.63 4.97 -17.99
CA TYR A 331 0.11 5.89 -16.98
C TYR A 331 -1.12 5.33 -16.25
N LEU A 332 -2.11 4.79 -16.96
CA LEU A 332 -3.30 4.22 -16.32
C LEU A 332 -2.96 2.95 -15.52
N ALA A 333 -2.11 2.09 -16.07
CA ALA A 333 -1.58 0.91 -15.38
C ALA A 333 -0.88 1.28 -14.06
N TYR A 334 -0.16 2.40 -14.03
CA TYR A 334 0.51 2.94 -12.86
C TYR A 334 -0.46 3.58 -11.85
N ALA A 335 -1.30 4.51 -12.29
CA ALA A 335 -2.20 5.26 -11.42
C ALA A 335 -3.17 4.32 -10.69
N ILE A 336 -3.71 3.33 -11.41
CA ILE A 336 -4.69 2.36 -10.92
C ILE A 336 -4.06 0.97 -10.71
N TYR A 337 -2.76 0.92 -10.40
CA TYR A 337 -2.11 -0.35 -10.12
C TYR A 337 -2.78 -1.05 -8.94
N ALA A 338 -3.53 -2.12 -9.21
CA ALA A 338 -4.52 -2.67 -8.29
C ALA A 338 -3.94 -3.07 -6.92
N PRO A 339 -2.76 -3.72 -6.83
CA PRO A 339 -2.17 -4.01 -5.54
C PRO A 339 -1.96 -2.74 -4.71
N LEU A 340 -1.56 -1.62 -5.30
CA LEU A 340 -1.27 -0.42 -4.52
C LEU A 340 -2.44 0.57 -4.45
N TYR A 341 -3.53 0.36 -5.19
CA TYR A 341 -4.58 1.37 -5.36
C TYR A 341 -5.32 1.73 -4.06
N LEU A 342 -5.64 0.73 -3.23
CA LEU A 342 -6.46 0.96 -2.03
C LEU A 342 -5.70 1.70 -0.91
N VAL A 343 -4.58 1.13 -0.45
CA VAL A 343 -3.80 1.65 0.68
C VAL A 343 -2.30 1.38 0.50
N GLY A 344 -1.86 1.28 -0.75
CA GLY A 344 -0.48 0.95 -1.06
C GLY A 344 0.46 2.12 -0.85
N PRO A 345 1.73 1.87 -0.45
CA PRO A 345 2.76 2.90 -0.50
C PRO A 345 2.86 3.49 -1.90
N ILE A 346 3.14 4.79 -1.96
CA ILE A 346 3.28 5.50 -3.23
C ILE A 346 4.67 5.21 -3.77
N MET A 347 4.72 4.76 -5.01
CA MET A 347 5.95 4.62 -5.79
C MET A 347 5.95 5.69 -6.87
N THR A 348 7.13 6.11 -7.33
CA THR A 348 7.22 7.05 -8.45
C THR A 348 6.96 6.35 -9.78
N TYR A 349 6.66 7.12 -10.84
CA TYR A 349 6.40 6.55 -12.16
C TYR A 349 7.66 5.92 -12.76
N ASN A 350 8.81 6.59 -12.63
CA ASN A 350 10.08 6.06 -13.14
C ASN A 350 10.43 4.72 -12.49
N ASP A 351 10.26 4.60 -11.17
CA ASP A 351 10.49 3.33 -10.48
C ASP A 351 9.47 2.26 -10.91
N PHE A 352 8.19 2.61 -11.10
CA PHE A 352 7.19 1.68 -11.62
C PHE A 352 7.57 1.09 -12.98
N ILE A 353 7.96 1.93 -13.95
CA ILE A 353 8.39 1.48 -15.26
C ILE A 353 9.66 0.63 -15.17
N SER A 354 10.63 1.05 -14.36
CA SER A 354 11.87 0.28 -14.13
C SER A 354 11.57 -1.11 -13.58
N GLN A 355 10.67 -1.24 -12.61
CA GLN A 355 10.28 -2.53 -12.02
C GLN A 355 9.48 -3.45 -12.97
N LEU A 356 8.68 -2.87 -13.87
CA LEU A 356 7.99 -3.64 -14.90
C LEU A 356 9.00 -4.23 -15.91
N ARG A 357 9.98 -3.42 -16.30
CA ARG A 357 11.05 -3.75 -17.25
C ARG A 357 12.05 -4.77 -16.68
N HIS A 358 12.50 -4.58 -15.44
CA HIS A 358 13.44 -5.49 -14.77
C HIS A 358 12.98 -5.76 -13.33
N PRO A 359 12.78 -7.04 -12.93
CA PRO A 359 12.35 -7.37 -11.58
C PRO A 359 13.43 -6.98 -10.55
N PRO A 360 13.09 -6.21 -9.50
CA PRO A 360 14.02 -5.91 -8.42
C PRO A 360 14.57 -7.18 -7.77
N ALA A 361 15.89 -7.20 -7.54
CA ALA A 361 16.56 -8.29 -6.83
C ALA A 361 16.09 -8.45 -5.37
N THR A 362 15.43 -7.43 -4.82
CA THR A 362 14.85 -7.46 -3.47
C THR A 362 13.64 -8.41 -3.37
N ILE A 363 12.99 -8.75 -4.49
CA ILE A 363 11.80 -9.60 -4.48
C ILE A 363 12.23 -11.07 -4.45
N GLU A 364 12.28 -11.64 -3.25
CA GLU A 364 12.60 -13.05 -3.01
C GLU A 364 11.40 -13.76 -2.37
N THR A 365 11.03 -14.95 -2.87
CA THR A 365 9.87 -15.73 -2.36
C THR A 365 9.92 -15.96 -0.85
N TYR A 366 11.11 -16.25 -0.32
CA TYR A 366 11.30 -16.48 1.09
C TYR A 366 11.07 -15.21 1.94
N ARG A 367 11.53 -14.07 1.46
CA ARG A 367 11.30 -12.77 2.10
C ARG A 367 9.82 -12.43 2.04
N THR A 368 9.18 -12.61 0.88
CA THR A 368 7.74 -12.44 0.69
C THR A 368 6.92 -13.26 1.69
N LEU A 369 7.25 -14.54 1.91
CA LEU A 369 6.57 -15.39 2.88
C LEU A 369 6.73 -14.86 4.32
N ARG A 370 7.93 -14.44 4.71
CA ARG A 370 8.16 -13.86 6.04
C ARG A 370 7.40 -12.54 6.23
N TYR A 371 7.32 -11.68 5.21
CA TYR A 371 6.51 -10.47 5.25
C TYR A 371 5.02 -10.79 5.42
N ALA A 372 4.51 -11.82 4.74
CA ALA A 372 3.13 -12.29 4.93
C ALA A 372 2.88 -12.77 6.36
N VAL A 373 3.80 -13.54 6.95
CA VAL A 373 3.70 -13.95 8.36
C VAL A 373 3.72 -12.73 9.30
N ARG A 374 4.56 -11.72 9.06
CA ARG A 374 4.57 -10.48 9.87
C ARG A 374 3.28 -9.69 9.76
N PHE A 375 2.68 -9.66 8.58
CA PHE A 375 1.37 -9.05 8.38
C PHE A 375 0.31 -9.79 9.20
N LEU A 376 0.27 -11.13 9.13
CA LEU A 376 -0.68 -11.93 9.92
C LEU A 376 -0.49 -11.74 11.43
N LEU A 377 0.76 -11.73 11.92
CA LEU A 377 1.04 -11.47 13.34
C LEU A 377 0.56 -10.08 13.78
N ALA A 378 0.76 -9.05 12.95
CA ALA A 378 0.28 -7.71 13.24
C ALA A 378 -1.25 -7.62 13.19
N LEU A 379 -1.89 -8.32 12.26
CA LEU A 379 -3.34 -8.39 12.16
C LEU A 379 -3.95 -9.06 13.40
N VAL A 380 -3.39 -10.20 13.81
CA VAL A 380 -3.82 -10.90 15.03
C VAL A 380 -3.59 -10.03 16.27
N ALA A 381 -2.44 -9.34 16.37
CA ALA A 381 -2.18 -8.43 17.47
C ALA A 381 -3.23 -7.30 17.53
N MET A 382 -3.57 -6.71 16.38
CA MET A 382 -4.61 -5.67 16.30
C MET A 382 -5.99 -6.22 16.72
N GLU A 383 -6.39 -7.37 16.18
CA GLU A 383 -7.67 -8.00 16.54
C GLU A 383 -7.71 -8.32 18.03
N VAL A 384 -6.65 -8.90 18.61
CA VAL A 384 -6.60 -9.23 20.05
C VAL A 384 -6.74 -7.96 20.89
N ILE A 385 -5.99 -6.89 20.61
CA ILE A 385 -6.09 -5.64 21.38
C ILE A 385 -7.52 -5.10 21.34
N LEU A 386 -8.19 -5.08 20.18
CA LEU A 386 -9.57 -4.61 20.07
C LEU A 386 -10.60 -5.47 20.81
N HIS A 387 -10.28 -6.72 21.15
CA HIS A 387 -11.15 -7.55 21.99
C HIS A 387 -10.93 -7.33 23.50
N TYR A 388 -9.81 -6.74 23.91
CA TYR A 388 -9.45 -6.58 25.31
C TYR A 388 -9.47 -5.13 25.79
N ASP A 389 -9.07 -4.18 24.93
CA ASP A 389 -8.95 -2.76 25.25
C ASP A 389 -9.88 -1.92 24.35
N TYR A 390 -11.07 -1.60 24.86
CA TYR A 390 -12.14 -0.91 24.11
C TYR A 390 -11.97 0.61 24.06
N VAL A 391 -10.74 1.04 23.84
CA VAL A 391 -10.31 2.43 24.06
C VAL A 391 -10.97 3.39 23.07
N CYS A 392 -11.16 2.98 21.82
CA CYS A 392 -11.80 3.83 20.81
C CYS A 392 -13.29 3.99 21.13
N ALA A 393 -13.98 2.91 21.51
CA ALA A 393 -15.38 2.94 21.93
C ALA A 393 -15.59 3.85 23.15
N ILE A 394 -14.71 3.74 24.15
CA ILE A 394 -14.70 4.61 25.34
C ILE A 394 -14.53 6.08 24.93
N SER A 395 -13.59 6.37 24.01
CA SER A 395 -13.37 7.73 23.50
C SER A 395 -14.56 8.30 22.73
N HIS A 396 -15.32 7.46 22.02
CA HIS A 396 -16.47 7.88 21.22
C HIS A 396 -17.78 8.00 22.01
N ALA A 397 -17.85 7.42 23.21
CA ALA A 397 -19.06 7.41 24.02
C ALA A 397 -19.44 8.74 24.67
N GLY A 398 -18.57 9.76 24.62
CA GLY A 398 -18.86 11.09 25.18
C GLY A 398 -18.98 11.05 26.71
N ILE A 399 -17.98 10.46 27.37
CA ILE A 399 -18.02 10.11 28.80
C ILE A 399 -17.48 11.26 29.66
N ASP A 400 -17.98 11.37 30.89
CA ASP A 400 -17.35 12.16 31.94
C ASP A 400 -15.99 11.55 32.36
N TRP A 401 -14.92 12.16 31.86
CA TRP A 401 -13.54 11.78 32.15
C TRP A 401 -13.17 11.88 33.64
N SER A 402 -13.92 12.63 34.45
CA SER A 402 -13.68 12.75 35.89
C SER A 402 -13.88 11.44 36.65
N THR A 403 -14.63 10.50 36.06
CA THR A 403 -14.90 9.18 36.63
C THR A 403 -13.72 8.20 36.47
N TYR A 404 -12.65 8.60 35.82
CA TYR A 404 -11.46 7.78 35.58
C TYR A 404 -10.31 8.24 36.45
N SER A 405 -9.53 7.30 36.97
CA SER A 405 -8.30 7.64 37.67
C SER A 405 -7.25 8.23 36.72
N PRO A 406 -6.27 9.00 37.22
CA PRO A 406 -5.19 9.52 36.38
C PRO A 406 -4.44 8.43 35.60
N ALA A 407 -4.26 7.25 36.22
CA ALA A 407 -3.64 6.10 35.58
C ALA A 407 -4.51 5.53 34.44
N GLN A 408 -5.82 5.40 34.65
CA GLN A 408 -6.75 4.97 33.61
C GLN A 408 -6.78 5.94 32.44
N LEU A 409 -6.91 7.24 32.69
CA LEU A 409 -6.92 8.27 31.63
C LEU A 409 -5.63 8.27 30.81
N SER A 410 -4.48 8.21 31.50
CA SER A 410 -3.17 8.17 30.84
C SER A 410 -3.03 6.95 29.94
N LEU A 411 -3.42 5.76 30.44
CA LEU A 411 -3.28 4.52 29.68
C LEU A 411 -4.32 4.37 28.56
N LEU A 412 -5.55 4.83 28.76
CA LEU A 412 -6.54 4.91 27.67
C LEU A 412 -6.01 5.82 26.55
N SER A 413 -5.46 6.99 26.89
CA SER A 413 -4.87 7.89 25.90
C SER A 413 -3.66 7.26 25.18
N PHE A 414 -2.79 6.58 25.94
CA PHE A 414 -1.64 5.86 25.41
C PHE A 414 -2.06 4.74 24.45
N PHE A 415 -3.02 3.90 24.83
CA PHE A 415 -3.52 2.81 23.99
C PHE A 415 -4.28 3.32 22.76
N ASN A 416 -4.98 4.46 22.86
CA ASN A 416 -5.61 5.06 21.70
C ASN A 416 -4.55 5.42 20.64
N LEU A 417 -3.43 6.01 21.07
CA LEU A 417 -2.30 6.28 20.18
C LEU A 417 -1.67 4.99 19.62
N HIS A 418 -1.58 3.93 20.44
CA HIS A 418 -1.06 2.63 19.99
C HIS A 418 -1.97 1.99 18.94
N ILE A 419 -3.30 2.07 19.12
CA ILE A 419 -4.29 1.59 18.16
C ILE A 419 -4.19 2.40 16.86
N ILE A 420 -4.01 3.72 16.94
CA ILE A 420 -3.78 4.56 15.75
C ILE A 420 -2.50 4.16 15.01
N TRP A 421 -1.41 3.91 15.72
CA TRP A 421 -0.18 3.43 15.10
C TRP A 421 -0.35 2.03 14.49
N LEU A 422 -1.01 1.14 15.22
CA LEU A 422 -1.20 -0.24 14.81
C LEU A 422 -2.16 -0.36 13.63
N LYS A 423 -3.25 0.41 13.55
CA LYS A 423 -4.17 0.37 12.39
C LYS A 423 -3.50 0.84 11.09
N LEU A 424 -2.52 1.74 11.19
CA LEU A 424 -1.73 2.22 10.05
C LEU A 424 -0.62 1.26 9.63
N LEU A 425 -0.47 0.09 10.24
CA LEU A 425 0.64 -0.83 9.95
C LEU A 425 0.22 -2.00 9.04
N PRO A 426 -0.90 -2.71 9.26
CA PRO A 426 -1.39 -3.76 8.38
C PRO A 426 -1.64 -3.30 6.95
N PRO A 427 -2.32 -2.18 6.67
CA PRO A 427 -2.65 -1.81 5.29
C PRO A 427 -1.42 -1.59 4.41
N TRP A 428 -0.27 -1.21 4.98
CA TRP A 428 0.93 -0.81 4.22
C TRP A 428 1.91 -1.95 3.96
N ARG A 429 1.76 -3.10 4.63
CA ARG A 429 2.70 -4.24 4.55
C ARG A 429 2.44 -5.30 3.47
N PRO A 430 1.24 -5.56 2.95
CA PRO A 430 1.02 -6.72 2.07
C PRO A 430 1.55 -6.52 0.64
N PHE A 431 1.81 -5.29 0.21
CA PHE A 431 1.99 -4.98 -1.20
C PHE A 431 3.38 -5.19 -1.82
N PRO A 432 4.51 -5.29 -1.07
CA PRO A 432 5.78 -5.76 -1.62
C PRO A 432 5.74 -7.22 -2.09
N ALA A 433 4.73 -8.00 -1.67
CA ALA A 433 4.64 -9.44 -1.90
C ALA A 433 4.10 -9.84 -3.29
N SER A 434 3.27 -9.01 -3.93
CA SER A 434 2.45 -9.43 -5.07
C SER A 434 3.13 -9.30 -6.44
N SER A 435 4.40 -8.89 -6.50
CA SER A 435 5.10 -8.52 -7.76
C SER A 435 6.16 -9.53 -8.24
N GLY A 436 6.44 -10.60 -7.48
CA GLY A 436 7.53 -11.54 -7.76
C GLY A 436 7.13 -12.87 -8.41
N PRO A 437 7.73 -13.27 -9.55
CA PRO A 437 7.66 -14.67 -9.98
C PRO A 437 8.55 -15.56 -9.10
N PRO A 438 8.21 -16.84 -8.89
CA PRO A 438 9.16 -17.81 -8.38
C PRO A 438 10.28 -18.00 -9.42
N ARG A 439 11.54 -17.77 -9.06
CA ARG A 439 12.68 -18.19 -9.89
C ARG A 439 12.66 -19.71 -9.99
N ARG A 440 12.63 -20.26 -11.21
CA ARG A 440 13.12 -21.62 -11.45
C ARG A 440 14.63 -21.59 -11.17
N ARG A 441 15.12 -22.55 -10.38
CA ARG A 441 16.57 -22.72 -10.20
C ARG A 441 17.18 -22.96 -11.59
N PRO A 442 18.29 -22.31 -11.95
CA PRO A 442 19.05 -22.73 -13.12
C PRO A 442 19.49 -24.17 -12.87
N THR A 443 19.09 -25.07 -13.77
CA THR A 443 19.65 -26.42 -13.86
C THR A 443 21.15 -26.24 -14.08
N PRO A 444 22.04 -26.86 -13.27
CA PRO A 444 23.46 -26.78 -13.55
C PRO A 444 23.72 -27.43 -14.91
N GLN A 445 24.19 -26.64 -15.87
CA GLN A 445 24.80 -27.19 -17.07
C GLN A 445 25.97 -28.05 -16.60
N ARG A 446 25.80 -29.37 -16.74
CA ARG A 446 26.93 -30.29 -16.65
C ARG A 446 27.75 -30.07 -17.91
N SER A 447 28.95 -29.54 -17.75
CA SER A 447 30.05 -29.68 -18.70
C SER A 447 30.43 -31.13 -18.85
#